data_AF-A0A7V1BHZ1-F1
#
_entry.id   AF-A0A7V1BHZ1-F1
#
_cell.length_a   1.000
_cell.length_b   1.000
_cell.length_c   1.000
_cell.angle_alpha   90.00
_cell.angle_beta   90.00
_cell.angle_gamma   90.00
#
_symmetry.space_group_name_H-M   'P 1'
#
loop_
_entity.id
_entity.type
_entity.pdbx_description
1 polymer ?
#
loop_
_entity_poly.entity_id
_entity_poly.type
_entity_poly.pdbx_seq_one_letter_code
_entity_poly.pdbx_strand_id
1 'polypeptide(L)'
;MTVEDYKAYLYEPYRPPSKGGNTTALHIHRFTLEGKQYSFFARGSKKWIFKSDEASFDYIVTEEGYRNVIPTSVVTKDAKGKVIQRGNRTRKKTLRTAQTRPPGSRREQRD
;
A
#
# COMPACT_ATOMS: atom_id res chain seq x y z
N MET A 1 17.46 11.27 1.27
CA MET A 1 17.59 9.84 0.90
C MET A 1 16.71 9.56 -0.31
N THR A 2 17.20 8.80 -1.30
CA THR A 2 16.49 8.52 -2.56
C THR A 2 15.90 7.11 -2.59
N VAL A 3 14.73 6.94 -3.19
CA VAL A 3 14.06 5.63 -3.31
C VAL A 3 14.49 4.92 -4.59
N GLU A 4 14.90 3.66 -4.46
CA GLU A 4 15.37 2.83 -5.58
C GLU A 4 14.20 2.17 -6.33
N ASP A 5 13.33 1.50 -5.58
CA ASP A 5 12.11 0.85 -6.09
C ASP A 5 10.93 1.10 -5.14
N TYR A 6 9.73 1.13 -5.70
CA TYR A 6 8.48 1.26 -4.94
C TYR A 6 7.36 0.48 -5.62
N LYS A 7 6.77 -0.46 -4.88
CA LYS A 7 5.65 -1.29 -5.32
C LYS A 7 4.56 -1.35 -4.25
N ALA A 8 3.32 -1.47 -4.70
CA ALA A 8 2.17 -1.67 -3.85
C ALA A 8 1.46 -2.97 -4.26
N TYR A 9 1.19 -3.83 -3.29
CA TYR A 9 0.57 -5.13 -3.50
C TYR A 9 -0.79 -5.17 -2.80
N LEU A 10 -1.80 -5.68 -3.50
CA LEU A 10 -3.12 -5.86 -2.90
C LEU A 10 -3.04 -6.88 -1.77
N TYR A 11 -3.47 -6.50 -0.57
CA TYR A 11 -3.50 -7.39 0.60
C TYR A 11 -4.86 -8.04 0.80
N GLU A 12 -5.93 -7.29 0.53
CA GLU A 12 -7.29 -7.78 0.67
C GLU A 12 -7.73 -8.64 -0.52
N PRO A 13 -8.78 -9.48 -0.36
CA PRO A 13 -9.37 -10.22 -1.47
C PRO A 13 -9.71 -9.30 -2.65
N TYR A 14 -9.35 -9.77 -3.85
CA TYR A 14 -9.63 -9.07 -5.09
C TYR A 14 -11.12 -8.82 -5.28
N ARG A 15 -11.47 -7.60 -5.70
CA ARG A 15 -12.80 -7.20 -6.13
C ARG A 15 -12.76 -6.68 -7.56
N PRO A 16 -13.64 -7.17 -8.46
CA PRO A 16 -13.66 -6.74 -9.84
C PRO A 16 -14.10 -5.28 -9.97
N PRO A 17 -13.69 -4.57 -11.04
CA PRO A 17 -14.06 -3.18 -11.27
C PRO A 17 -15.57 -2.93 -11.23
N SER A 18 -16.38 -3.83 -11.80
CA SER A 18 -17.85 -3.76 -11.80
C SER A 18 -18.49 -3.77 -10.41
N LYS A 19 -17.76 -4.18 -9.37
CA LYS A 19 -18.23 -4.18 -7.97
C LYS A 19 -17.54 -3.08 -7.14
N GLY A 20 -16.94 -2.08 -7.77
CA GLY A 20 -16.25 -0.96 -7.10
C GLY A 20 -14.73 -1.14 -6.95
N GLY A 21 -14.16 -2.25 -7.46
CA GLY A 21 -12.72 -2.45 -7.56
C GLY A 21 -11.92 -2.40 -6.25
N ASN A 22 -10.62 -2.13 -6.38
CA ASN A 22 -9.64 -2.20 -5.29
C ASN A 22 -9.01 -0.86 -4.92
N THR A 23 -9.50 0.26 -5.45
CA THR A 23 -8.94 1.61 -5.19
C THR A 23 -8.89 1.97 -3.70
N THR A 24 -9.82 1.45 -2.90
CA THR A 24 -9.91 1.67 -1.44
C THR A 24 -9.48 0.45 -0.62
N ALA A 25 -8.93 -0.58 -1.27
CA ALA A 25 -8.47 -1.78 -0.60
C ALA A 25 -7.20 -1.52 0.23
N LEU A 26 -6.95 -2.36 1.22
CA LEU A 26 -5.66 -2.34 1.93
C LEU A 26 -4.58 -2.94 1.02
N HIS A 27 -3.45 -2.26 0.94
CA HIS A 27 -2.27 -2.68 0.19
C HIS A 27 -1.06 -2.70 1.11
N ILE A 28 -0.15 -3.64 0.85
CA ILE A 28 1.22 -3.60 1.36
C ILE A 28 2.03 -2.74 0.40
N HIS A 29 2.53 -1.62 0.90
CA HIS A 29 3.51 -0.79 0.20
C HIS A 29 4.90 -1.27 0.60
N ARG A 30 5.75 -1.54 -0.39
CA ARG A 30 7.14 -1.96 -0.21
C ARG A 30 8.04 -1.07 -1.05
N PHE A 31 9.13 -0.62 -0.46
CA PHE A 31 10.11 0.18 -1.17
C PHE A 31 11.51 -0.09 -0.64
N THR A 32 12.50 0.18 -1.49
CA THR A 32 13.92 0.00 -1.18
C THR A 32 14.60 1.35 -1.12
N LEU A 33 15.41 1.54 -0.09
CA LEU A 33 16.19 2.75 0.16
C LEU A 33 17.56 2.32 0.70
N GLU A 34 18.63 2.69 -0.01
CA GLU A 34 20.01 2.33 0.33
C GLU A 34 20.19 0.80 0.53
N GLY A 35 19.63 0.01 -0.39
CA GLY A 35 19.63 -1.45 -0.32
C GLY A 35 18.79 -2.06 0.83
N LYS A 36 18.13 -1.26 1.67
CA LYS A 36 17.25 -1.74 2.75
C LYS A 36 15.79 -1.71 2.31
N GLN A 37 15.08 -2.80 2.55
CA GLN A 37 13.66 -2.88 2.28
C GLN A 37 12.83 -2.39 3.47
N TYR A 38 11.84 -1.58 3.16
CA TYR A 38 10.85 -1.03 4.08
C TYR A 38 9.45 -1.40 3.61
N SER A 39 8.52 -1.56 4.55
CA SER A 39 7.13 -1.85 4.20
C SER A 39 6.12 -1.25 5.15
N PHE A 40 4.89 -1.04 4.68
CA PHE A 40 3.77 -0.63 5.53
C PHE A 40 2.43 -0.94 4.86
N PHE A 41 1.37 -0.97 5.66
CA PHE A 41 0.00 -1.11 5.16
C PHE A 41 -0.65 0.26 4.98
N ALA A 42 -1.28 0.48 3.83
CA ALA A 42 -2.07 1.68 3.58
C ALA A 42 -3.21 1.43 2.60
N ARG A 43 -4.17 2.36 2.58
CA ARG A 43 -5.31 2.27 1.67
C ARG A 43 -4.92 2.71 0.26
N GLY A 44 -5.36 1.93 -0.72
CA GLY A 44 -5.10 2.16 -2.13
C GLY A 44 -3.65 1.87 -2.52
N SER A 45 -3.43 1.85 -3.84
CA SER A 45 -2.15 1.49 -4.47
C SER A 45 -1.33 2.69 -4.94
N LYS A 46 -1.80 3.93 -4.70
CA LYS A 46 -1.05 5.13 -5.08
C LYS A 46 0.27 5.18 -4.32
N LYS A 47 1.38 5.42 -5.04
CA LYS A 47 2.71 5.57 -4.45
C LYS A 47 2.75 6.78 -3.53
N TRP A 48 3.40 6.61 -2.38
CA TRP A 48 3.61 7.69 -1.42
C TRP A 48 4.91 8.44 -1.71
N ILE A 49 5.91 7.74 -2.25
CA ILE A 49 7.25 8.26 -2.50
C ILE A 49 7.63 7.92 -3.94
N PHE A 50 8.12 8.90 -4.69
CA PHE A 50 8.70 8.73 -6.02
C PHE A 50 10.23 8.79 -5.95
N LYS A 51 10.89 8.27 -6.98
CA LYS A 51 12.36 8.20 -7.07
C LYS A 51 13.05 9.57 -6.95
N SER A 52 12.39 10.62 -7.44
CA SER A 52 12.87 12.01 -7.40
C SER A 52 12.60 12.72 -6.08
N ASP A 53 11.87 12.12 -5.16
CA ASP A 53 11.53 12.75 -3.88
C ASP A 53 12.61 12.48 -2.84
N GLU A 54 12.74 13.42 -1.91
CA GLU A 54 13.40 13.18 -0.63
C GLU A 54 12.35 12.74 0.39
N ALA A 55 12.54 11.57 1.02
CA ALA A 55 11.62 11.03 2.00
C ALA A 55 12.23 10.95 3.41
N SER A 56 11.40 11.19 4.42
CA SER A 56 11.71 11.01 5.84
C SER A 56 10.52 10.31 6.51
N PHE A 57 10.79 9.33 7.37
CA PHE A 57 9.77 8.53 8.03
C PHE A 57 10.36 7.78 9.23
N ASP A 58 9.50 7.45 10.18
CA ASP A 58 9.81 6.58 11.29
C ASP A 58 9.44 5.13 10.95
N TYR A 59 10.17 4.18 11.51
CA TYR A 59 9.90 2.76 11.35
C TYR A 59 10.24 1.98 12.61
N ILE A 60 9.57 0.85 12.78
CA ILE A 60 9.90 -0.15 13.79
C ILE A 60 10.48 -1.38 13.10
N VAL A 61 11.36 -2.09 13.78
CA VAL A 61 11.83 -3.40 13.34
C VAL A 61 11.01 -4.45 14.08
N THR A 62 10.32 -5.34 13.36
CA THR A 62 9.56 -6.43 13.98
C THR A 62 10.52 -7.52 14.48
N GLU A 63 10.02 -8.43 15.32
CA GLU A 63 10.81 -9.56 15.82
C GLU A 63 11.34 -10.45 14.68
N GLU A 64 10.60 -10.54 13.58
CA GLU A 64 10.99 -11.27 12.36
C GLU A 64 11.96 -10.47 11.46
N GLY A 65 12.36 -9.27 11.88
CA GLY A 65 13.36 -8.43 11.20
C GLY A 65 12.80 -7.50 10.12
N TYR A 66 11.46 -7.36 9.99
CA TYR A 66 10.87 -6.46 9.00
C TYR A 66 10.92 -5.00 9.45
N ARG A 67 11.31 -4.10 8.55
CA ARG A 67 11.26 -2.63 8.78
C ARG A 67 9.89 -2.09 8.43
N ASN A 68 9.02 -2.00 9.43
CA ASN A 68 7.65 -1.52 9.28
C ASN A 68 7.57 -0.02 9.51
N VAL A 69 7.29 0.71 8.43
CA VAL A 69 7.18 2.17 8.44
C VAL A 69 5.86 2.59 9.08
N ILE A 70 5.91 3.65 9.89
CA ILE A 70 4.73 4.29 10.47
C ILE A 70 4.12 5.22 9.41
N PRO A 71 2.98 4.89 8.77
CA PRO A 71 2.52 5.63 7.59
C PRO A 71 2.26 7.11 7.86
N THR A 72 1.82 7.46 9.06
CA THR A 72 1.53 8.85 9.45
C THR A 72 2.78 9.73 9.57
N SER A 73 3.95 9.13 9.79
CA SER A 73 5.24 9.85 9.87
C SER A 73 5.85 10.15 8.50
N VAL A 74 5.34 9.55 7.42
CA VAL A 74 5.94 9.70 6.09
C VAL A 74 5.82 11.15 5.62
N VAL A 75 6.95 11.80 5.39
CA VAL A 75 7.06 13.14 4.81
C VAL A 75 7.87 13.02 3.52
N THR A 76 7.35 13.60 2.44
CA THR A 76 8.08 13.67 1.16
C THR A 76 8.26 15.12 0.75
N LYS A 77 9.46 15.45 0.27
CA LYS A 77 9.76 16.72 -0.39
C LYS A 77 9.98 16.47 -1.88
N ASP A 78 9.43 17.33 -2.72
CA ASP A 78 9.74 17.31 -4.15
C ASP A 78 11.15 17.85 -4.43
N ALA A 79 11.56 17.79 -5.71
CA ALA A 79 12.85 18.31 -6.15
C ALA A 79 13.05 19.83 -5.90
N LYS A 80 11.98 20.58 -5.61
CA LYS A 80 12.03 22.01 -5.25
C LYS A 80 12.04 22.20 -3.72
N GLY A 81 12.13 21.13 -2.94
CA GLY A 81 12.12 21.15 -1.47
C GLY A 81 10.73 21.35 -0.85
N LYS A 82 9.65 21.38 -1.65
CA LYS A 82 8.29 21.57 -1.14
C LYS A 82 7.79 20.28 -0.51
N VAL A 83 7.28 20.38 0.71
CA VAL A 83 6.63 19.25 1.39
C VAL A 83 5.32 18.90 0.67
N ILE A 84 5.22 17.65 0.23
CA ILE A 84 4.03 17.07 -0.40
C ILE A 84 3.57 15.90 0.45
N GLN A 85 2.27 15.82 0.69
CA GLN A 85 1.65 14.63 1.25
C GLN A 85 0.99 13.83 0.13
N ARG A 86 1.41 12.58 -0.04
CA ARG A 86 0.84 11.65 -1.01
C ARG A 86 0.28 10.42 -0.30
N GLY A 87 -0.50 9.65 -1.06
CA GLY A 87 -1.15 8.45 -0.56
C GLY A 87 -2.32 8.73 0.38
N ASN A 88 -3.07 7.68 0.72
CA ASN A 88 -4.23 7.80 1.61
C ASN A 88 -3.84 7.43 3.05
N ARG A 89 -3.83 8.42 3.95
CA ARG A 89 -3.49 8.28 5.37
C ARG A 89 -4.64 7.82 6.26
N THR A 90 -5.85 7.69 5.72
CA THR A 90 -7.00 7.27 6.51
C THR A 90 -6.88 5.81 6.89
N ARG A 91 -7.15 5.50 8.16
CA ARG A 91 -7.25 4.11 8.61
C ARG A 91 -8.48 3.47 7.98
N LYS A 92 -8.35 2.23 7.54
CA LYS A 92 -9.50 1.42 7.12
C LYS A 92 -10.14 0.83 8.38
N LYS A 93 -11.44 1.13 8.60
CA LYS A 93 -12.19 0.64 9.78
C LYS A 93 -12.43 -0.86 9.73
N THR A 94 -12.75 -1.40 8.54
CA THR A 94 -13.15 -2.80 8.37
C THR A 94 -12.41 -3.39 7.18
N LEU A 95 -11.74 -4.52 7.39
CA LEU A 95 -11.05 -5.25 6.34
C LEU A 95 -12.03 -6.13 5.55
N ARG A 96 -11.77 -6.31 4.26
CA ARG A 96 -12.48 -7.28 3.44
C ARG A 96 -11.92 -8.67 3.73
N THR A 97 -12.79 -9.59 4.11
CA THR A 97 -12.43 -11.01 4.34
C THR A 97 -13.07 -11.94 3.31
N ALA A 98 -14.25 -11.59 2.79
CA ALA A 98 -14.95 -12.40 1.81
C ALA A 98 -14.28 -12.34 0.42
N GLN A 99 -14.11 -13.51 -0.20
CA GLN A 99 -13.68 -13.63 -1.60
C GLN A 99 -14.79 -13.23 -2.56
N THR A 100 -14.41 -12.74 -3.74
CA THR A 100 -15.36 -12.46 -4.81
C THR A 100 -15.93 -13.76 -5.35
N ARG A 101 -17.26 -13.87 -5.34
CA ARG A 101 -17.96 -15.00 -5.99
C ARG A 101 -17.88 -14.87 -7.51
N PRO A 102 -17.65 -15.98 -8.24
CA PRO A 102 -17.74 -15.98 -9.69
C PRO A 102 -19.17 -15.57 -10.12
N PRO A 103 -19.33 -15.06 -11.36
CA PRO A 103 -20.66 -14.97 -11.95
C PRO A 103 -21.32 -16.36 -12.05
N GLY A 104 -22.64 -16.40 -12.09
CA GLY A 104 -23.41 -17.65 -12.10
C GLY A 104 -23.87 -18.09 -10.71
N SER A 105 -24.93 -18.89 -10.69
CA SER A 105 -25.48 -19.53 -9.51
C SER A 105 -24.54 -20.60 -8.97
N ARG A 106 -24.70 -20.97 -7.69
CA ARG A 106 -23.93 -22.07 -7.10
C ARG A 106 -24.19 -23.43 -7.77
N ARG A 107 -25.33 -23.61 -8.45
CA ARG A 107 -25.64 -24.84 -9.17
C ARG A 107 -24.84 -24.92 -10.47
N GLU A 108 -24.83 -23.83 -11.23
CA GLU A 108 -24.07 -23.70 -12.49
C GLU A 108 -22.54 -23.80 -12.28
N GLN A 109 -22.04 -23.61 -11.06
CA GLN A 109 -20.62 -23.74 -10.72
C GLN A 109 -20.21 -25.16 -10.28
N ARG A 110 -21.16 -26.11 -10.18
CA ARG A 110 -20.89 -27.50 -9.76
C ARG A 110 -20.74 -28.46 -10.93
N ASP A 111 -21.33 -28.11 -12.08
CA ASP A 111 -21.22 -28.86 -13.34
C ASP A 111 -19.90 -28.49 -14.06
#